data_AF-A0A1J5UFE1-F1
#
_entry.id   AF-A0A1J5UFE1-F1
#
_cell.length_a   1.000
_cell.length_b   1.000
_cell.length_c   1.000
_cell.angle_alpha   90.00
_cell.angle_beta   90.00
_cell.angle_gamma   90.00
#
_symmetry.space_group_name_H-M   'P 1'
#
loop_
_entity.id
_entity.type
_entity.pdbx_description
1 polymer ?
#
loop_
_entity_poly.entity_id
_entity_poly.type
_entity_poly.pdbx_seq_one_letter_code
_entity_poly.pdbx_strand_id
1 'polypeptide(L)' 'MALLIRKLFSALTFKIGLILILSWFYWADSPLLLLITGLGLLLLGIVGVVTTIAKAEEE' A
#
# COMPACT_ATOMS: atom_id res chain seq x y z
N MET A 1 -10.50 17.70 5.77
CA MET A 1 -10.97 16.29 5.87
C MET A 1 -10.44 15.38 4.77
N ALA A 2 -10.46 15.80 3.49
CA ALA A 2 -9.99 14.97 2.37
C ALA A 2 -8.53 14.49 2.51
N LEU A 3 -7.65 15.32 3.06
CA LEU A 3 -6.22 15.01 3.22
C LEU A 3 -5.97 13.92 4.27
N LEU A 4 -6.71 13.93 5.39
CA LEU A 4 -6.67 12.86 6.40
C LEU A 4 -7.15 11.51 5.84
N ILE A 5 -8.23 11.52 5.05
CA ILE A 5 -8.77 10.32 4.41
C ILE A 5 -7.75 9.75 3.42
N ARG A 6 -7.09 10.60 2.63
CA ARG A 6 -6.02 10.18 1.72
C ARG A 6 -4.82 9.57 2.45
N LYS A 7 -4.36 10.19 3.55
CA LYS A 7 -3.28 9.64 4.39
C LYS A 7 -3.64 8.27 4.94
N LEU A 8 -4.85 8.13 5.49
CA LEU A 8 -5.33 6.87 6.06
C LEU A 8 -5.43 5.78 4.99
N PHE A 9 -6.06 6.09 3.85
CA PHE A 9 -6.20 5.13 2.75
C PHE A 9 -4.84 4.65 2.24
N SER A 10 -3.92 5.58 1.95
CA SER A 10 -2.59 5.25 1.42
C SER A 10 -1.78 4.40 2.42
N ALA A 11 -1.83 4.73 3.71
CA ALA A 11 -1.16 3.97 4.75
C ALA A 11 -1.75 2.56 4.92
N LEU A 12 -3.07 2.41 4.85
CA LEU A 12 -3.73 1.11 4.91
C LEU A 12 -3.39 0.25 3.69
N THR A 13 -3.49 0.82 2.48
CA THR A 13 -3.12 0.14 1.23
C THR A 13 -1.68 -0.36 1.26
N PHE A 14 -0.75 0.47 1.74
CA PHE A 14 0.66 0.09 1.92
C PHE A 14 0.83 -1.07 2.92
N LYS A 15 0.23 -0.97 4.11
CA LYS A 15 0.32 -2.01 5.14
C LYS A 15 -0.28 -3.34 4.68
N ILE A 16 -1.43 -3.30 4.00
CA ILE A 16 -2.06 -4.50 3.44
C ILE A 16 -1.13 -5.11 2.39
N GLY A 17 -0.56 -4.31 1.48
CA GLY A 17 0.42 -4.79 0.51
C GLY A 17 1.60 -5.52 1.16
N LEU A 18 2.19 -4.92 2.21
CA LEU A 18 3.26 -5.56 2.99
C LEU A 18 2.82 -6.87 3.65
N ILE A 19 1.64 -6.90 4.27
CA ILE A 19 1.11 -8.11 4.91
C ILE A 19 0.96 -9.23 3.88
N LEU A 20 0.41 -8.94 2.69
CA LEU A 20 0.25 -9.94 1.64
C LEU A 20 1.60 -10.48 1.12
N ILE A 21 2.60 -9.61 0.97
CA ILE A 21 3.96 -10.04 0.59
C ILE A 21 4.58 -10.92 1.66
N LEU A 22 4.46 -10.54 2.94
CA LEU A 22 4.94 -11.35 4.06
C LEU A 22 4.20 -12.69 4.15
N SER A 23 2.88 -12.69 4.01
CA SER A 23 2.06 -13.91 3.94
C SER A 23 2.49 -14.80 2.78
N TRP A 24 2.76 -14.23 1.60
CA TRP A 24 3.28 -14.99 0.47
C TRP A 24 4.67 -15.57 0.75
N PHE A 25 5.54 -14.83 1.44
CA PHE A 25 6.89 -15.31 1.77
C PHE A 25 6.89 -16.45 2.80
N TYR A 26 5.99 -16.40 3.79
CA TYR A 26 5.96 -17.37 4.89
C TYR A 26 5.06 -18.59 4.65
N TRP A 27 4.14 -18.54 3.70
CA TRP A 27 3.37 -19.74 3.32
C TRP A 27 4.16 -20.62 2.35
N ALA A 28 4.10 -21.94 2.56
CA ALA A 28 4.82 -22.91 1.74
C ALA A 28 4.31 -22.99 0.29
N ASP A 29 2.99 -22.90 0.10
CA ASP A 29 2.31 -23.03 -1.19
C ASP A 29 1.65 -21.72 -1.63
N SER A 30 2.34 -20.60 -1.43
CA SER A 30 1.79 -19.28 -1.69
C SER A 30 1.54 -19.04 -3.19
N PRO A 31 0.31 -18.71 -3.61
CA PRO A 31 0.01 -18.48 -5.01
C PRO A 31 0.69 -17.20 -5.51
N LEU A 32 1.24 -17.21 -6.72
CA LEU A 32 1.88 -16.03 -7.33
C LEU A 32 0.96 -14.79 -7.38
N LEU A 33 -0.34 -15.00 -7.49
CA LEU A 33 -1.34 -13.92 -7.43
C LEU A 33 -1.29 -13.15 -6.12
N LEU A 34 -0.98 -13.80 -4.99
CA LEU A 34 -0.84 -13.15 -3.69
C LEU A 34 0.38 -12.21 -3.64
N LEU A 35 1.49 -12.60 -4.27
CA LEU A 35 2.66 -11.73 -4.43
C LEU A 35 2.35 -10.55 -5.34
N ILE A 36 1.74 -10.79 -6.50
CA ILE A 36 1.42 -9.74 -7.48
C ILE A 36 0.46 -8.72 -6.87
N THR A 37 -0.58 -9.17 -6.17
CA THR A 37 -1.53 -8.29 -5.48
C THR A 37 -0.86 -7.52 -4.34
N GLY A 38 0.00 -8.18 -3.56
CA GLY A 38 0.78 -7.52 -2.52
C GLY A 38 1.69 -6.42 -3.06
N LEU A 39 2.43 -6.70 -4.14
CA LEU A 39 3.28 -5.73 -4.82
C LEU A 39 2.47 -4.57 -5.41
N GLY A 40 1.34 -4.86 -6.07
CA GLY A 40 0.45 -3.85 -6.61
C GLY A 40 -0.08 -2.90 -5.54
N LEU A 41 -0.56 -3.44 -4.42
CA LEU A 41 -1.03 -2.64 -3.28
C LEU A 41 0.12 -1.86 -2.63
N LEU A 42 1.30 -2.44 -2.51
CA LEU A 42 2.47 -1.74 -1.99
C LEU A 42 2.81 -0.50 -2.83
N LEU A 43 2.88 -0.66 -4.15
CA LEU A 43 3.15 0.45 -5.08
C LEU A 43 2.06 1.51 -5.04
N LEU A 44 0.79 1.12 -5.05
CA LEU A 44 -0.34 2.06 -4.93
C LEU A 44 -0.30 2.82 -3.60
N GLY A 45 0.04 2.15 -2.50
CA GLY A 45 0.22 2.76 -1.19
C GLY A 45 1.35 3.79 -1.19
N ILE A 46 2.50 3.47 -1.80
CA ILE A 46 3.63 4.40 -1.94
C ILE A 46 3.23 5.63 -2.75
N VAL A 47 2.63 5.45 -3.93
CA VAL A 47 2.19 6.55 -4.78
C VAL A 47 1.16 7.42 -4.04
N GLY A 48 0.22 6.80 -3.33
CA GLY A 48 -0.76 7.50 -2.51
C GLY A 48 -0.11 8.35 -1.41
N VAL A 49 0.88 7.81 -0.70
CA VAL A 49 1.62 8.55 0.34
C VAL A 49 2.39 9.72 -0.28
N VAL A 50 3.18 9.47 -1.32
CA VAL A 50 4.02 10.50 -1.98
C VAL A 50 3.16 11.65 -2.52
N THR A 51 2.08 11.33 -3.24
CA THR A 51 1.16 12.36 -3.76
C THR A 51 0.42 13.10 -2.66
N THR A 52 0.14 12.45 -1.53
CA THR A 52 -0.47 13.11 -0.37
C THR A 52 0.50 14.04 0.35
N ILE A 53 1.80 13.70 0.41
CA ILE A 53 2.84 14.58 0.96
C ILE A 53 2.99 15.81 0.06
N ALA A 54 3.15 15.61 -1.26
CA ALA A 54 3.27 16.72 -2.21
C ALA A 54 2.09 17.70 -2.12
N LYS A 55 0.85 17.17 -2.09
CA LYS A 55 -0.34 18.02 -1.91
C LYS A 55 -0.44 18.70 -0.55
N ALA A 56 0.16 18.14 0.49
CA ALA A 56 0.19 18.79 1.81
C ALA A 56 1.22 19.91 1.90
N GLU A 57 2.18 19.98 0.98
CA GLU A 57 3.12 21.10 0.86
C GLU A 57 2.56 22.23 -0.03
N GLU A 58 1.64 21.90 -0.95
CA GLU A 58 0.97 22.86 -1.83
C GLU A 58 -0.25 23.56 -1.18
N GLU A 59 -0.87 22.96 -0.16
CA GLU A 59 -1.95 23.53 0.67
C GLU A 59 -1.41 24.29 1.89
#